data_AF-A0A1G2PWK2-F1
#
_entry.id   AF-A0A1G2PWK2-F1
#
_cell.length_a   1.000
_cell.length_b   1.000
_cell.length_c   1.000
_cell.angle_alpha   90.00
_cell.angle_beta   90.00
_cell.angle_gamma   90.00
#
_symmetry.space_group_name_H-M   'P 1'
#
loop_
_entity.id
_entity.type
_entity.pdbx_description
1 polymer ?
#
loop_
_entity_poly.entity_id
_entity_poly.type
_entity_poly.pdbx_seq_one_letter_code
_entity_poly.pdbx_strand_id
1 'polypeptide(L)'
;MKLKPILFATLVLLGIFIASIVINTYQNKDKLTERQNMIHDRGSLVMPFDLDKTTHSFDKTPDGGIQQVRTKDSNDQEQILLIRSHLQGEAERFSQGDFGDPKTLHGEDMPGLDVLSVSQGKFTVTYQELSDGAQLSYLTDDPKIIDAFHLWFMAQMMDHGMDAMN
;
A
#
# COMPACT_ATOMS: atom_id res chain seq x y z
N MET A 1 -24.97 -46.00 -30.19
CA MET A 1 -25.11 -45.70 -28.75
C MET A 1 -25.20 -44.18 -28.62
N LYS A 2 -26.40 -43.62 -28.42
CA LYS A 2 -26.60 -42.15 -28.35
C LYS A 2 -26.15 -41.66 -26.96
N LEU A 3 -25.14 -40.79 -26.90
CA LEU A 3 -24.75 -40.14 -25.64
C LEU A 3 -25.97 -39.43 -25.02
N LYS A 4 -26.18 -39.62 -23.71
CA LYS A 4 -27.28 -39.00 -22.98
C LYS A 4 -27.05 -37.48 -22.89
N PRO A 5 -28.05 -36.64 -23.22
CA PRO A 5 -27.91 -35.16 -23.30
C PRO A 5 -27.48 -34.48 -21.98
N ILE A 6 -27.60 -35.18 -20.85
CA ILE A 6 -27.22 -34.70 -19.52
C ILE A 6 -25.69 -34.56 -19.34
N LEU A 7 -24.88 -35.36 -20.07
CA LEU A 7 -23.41 -35.30 -19.99
C LEU A 7 -22.82 -34.12 -20.80
N PHE A 8 -23.54 -33.62 -21.80
CA PHE A 8 -23.12 -32.45 -22.59
C PHE A 8 -23.43 -31.12 -21.87
N ALA A 9 -24.54 -31.03 -21.15
CA ALA A 9 -24.92 -29.82 -20.41
C ALA A 9 -23.96 -29.49 -19.24
N THR A 10 -23.42 -30.51 -18.57
CA THR A 10 -22.48 -30.35 -17.45
C THR A 10 -21.08 -29.91 -17.90
N LEU A 11 -20.60 -30.37 -19.05
CA LEU A 11 -19.31 -29.95 -19.62
C LEU A 11 -19.32 -28.50 -20.11
N VAL A 12 -20.45 -28.03 -20.66
CA VAL A 12 -20.64 -26.63 -21.09
C VAL A 12 -20.71 -25.69 -19.89
N LEU A 13 -21.41 -26.06 -18.81
CA LEU A 13 -21.47 -25.27 -17.57
C LEU A 13 -20.10 -25.15 -16.87
N LEU A 14 -19.30 -26.23 -16.85
CA LEU A 14 -17.94 -26.19 -16.30
C LEU A 14 -17.00 -25.32 -17.16
N GLY A 15 -17.13 -25.38 -18.50
CA GLY A 15 -16.37 -24.53 -19.42
C GLY A 15 -16.72 -23.04 -19.29
N ILE A 16 -18.00 -22.71 -19.10
CA ILE A 16 -18.44 -21.33 -18.83
C ILE A 16 -17.93 -20.85 -17.47
N PHE A 17 -17.98 -21.69 -16.43
CA PHE A 17 -17.47 -21.34 -15.10
C PHE A 17 -15.96 -21.08 -15.09
N ILE A 18 -15.17 -21.94 -15.76
CA ILE A 18 -13.73 -21.74 -15.92
C ILE A 18 -13.45 -20.48 -16.74
N ALA A 19 -14.19 -20.24 -17.84
CA ALA A 19 -14.04 -19.02 -18.64
C ALA A 19 -14.37 -17.76 -17.83
N SER A 20 -15.42 -17.77 -16.99
CA SER A 20 -15.75 -16.65 -16.11
C SER A 20 -14.68 -16.38 -15.04
N ILE A 21 -14.08 -17.41 -14.45
CA ILE A 21 -12.96 -17.25 -13.50
C ILE A 21 -11.75 -16.65 -14.19
N VAL A 22 -11.43 -17.13 -15.40
CA VAL A 22 -10.30 -16.63 -16.19
C VAL A 22 -10.53 -15.17 -16.57
N ILE A 23 -11.71 -14.82 -17.10
CA ILE A 23 -12.07 -13.44 -17.46
C ILE A 23 -12.00 -12.50 -16.25
N ASN A 24 -12.55 -12.91 -15.10
CA ASN A 24 -12.53 -12.09 -13.88
C ASN A 24 -11.09 -11.86 -13.37
N THR A 25 -10.23 -12.88 -13.45
CA THR A 25 -8.81 -12.76 -13.07
C THR A 25 -8.07 -11.75 -13.94
N TYR A 26 -8.24 -11.81 -15.27
CA TYR A 26 -7.63 -10.84 -16.18
C TYR A 26 -8.13 -9.42 -15.93
N GLN A 27 -9.45 -9.23 -15.80
CA GLN A 27 -10.04 -7.91 -15.52
C GLN A 27 -9.54 -7.31 -14.20
N ASN A 28 -9.37 -8.11 -13.14
CA ASN A 28 -8.83 -7.61 -11.88
C ASN A 28 -7.34 -7.26 -11.98
N LYS A 29 -6.55 -8.02 -12.74
CA LYS A 29 -5.14 -7.71 -12.99
C LYS A 29 -4.97 -6.40 -13.76
N ASP A 30 -5.78 -6.19 -14.80
CA ASP A 30 -5.75 -4.97 -15.60
C ASP A 30 -6.11 -3.74 -14.73
N LYS A 31 -7.18 -3.84 -13.92
CA LYS A 31 -7.58 -2.79 -12.98
C LYS A 31 -6.51 -2.48 -11.95
N LEU A 32 -5.84 -3.50 -11.39
CA LEU A 32 -4.75 -3.31 -10.44
C LEU A 32 -3.58 -2.58 -11.10
N THR A 33 -3.20 -2.99 -12.31
CA THR A 33 -2.10 -2.37 -13.06
C THR A 33 -2.41 -0.91 -13.39
N GLU A 34 -3.64 -0.62 -13.82
CA GLU A 34 -4.11 0.75 -14.04
C GLU A 34 -4.08 1.59 -12.76
N ARG A 35 -4.50 1.02 -11.62
CA ARG A 35 -4.41 1.67 -10.32
C ARG A 35 -2.97 1.96 -9.93
N GLN A 36 -2.06 0.99 -10.05
CA GLN A 36 -0.64 1.17 -9.72
C GLN A 36 0.01 2.25 -10.58
N ASN A 37 -0.23 2.24 -11.90
CA ASN A 37 0.27 3.30 -12.79
C ASN A 37 -0.29 4.69 -12.41
N MET A 38 -1.58 4.77 -12.04
CA MET A 38 -2.18 6.02 -11.58
C MET A 38 -1.50 6.54 -10.30
N ILE A 39 -1.22 5.65 -9.34
CA ILE A 39 -0.54 6.00 -8.08
C ILE A 39 0.88 6.46 -8.37
N HIS A 40 1.60 5.75 -9.25
CA HIS A 40 2.94 6.12 -9.69
C HIS A 40 2.95 7.53 -10.32
N ASP A 41 2.10 7.77 -11.32
CA ASP A 41 2.01 9.06 -12.03
C ASP A 41 1.63 10.22 -11.09
N ARG A 42 0.78 9.95 -10.10
CA ARG A 42 0.27 10.95 -9.15
C ARG A 42 1.11 11.07 -7.89
N GLY A 43 2.12 10.23 -7.70
CA GLY A 43 2.95 10.22 -6.49
C GLY A 43 3.53 11.60 -6.17
N SER A 44 3.96 12.32 -7.21
CA SER A 44 4.51 13.68 -7.12
C SER A 44 3.56 14.74 -6.51
N LEU A 45 2.26 14.45 -6.39
CA LEU A 45 1.31 15.33 -5.69
C LEU A 45 1.54 15.40 -4.19
N VAL A 46 2.10 14.34 -3.59
CA VAL A 46 2.27 14.22 -2.13
C VAL A 46 3.69 13.80 -1.73
N MET A 47 4.36 12.99 -2.54
CA MET A 47 5.75 12.54 -2.34
C MET A 47 6.68 13.43 -3.16
N PRO A 48 7.57 14.22 -2.53
CA PRO A 48 8.42 15.17 -3.23
C PRO A 48 9.68 14.52 -3.86
N PHE A 49 9.83 13.21 -3.75
CA PHE A 49 10.92 12.42 -4.34
C PHE A 49 10.44 11.61 -5.55
N ASP A 50 11.38 11.06 -6.31
CA ASP A 50 11.13 10.32 -7.54
C ASP A 50 10.85 8.84 -7.21
N LEU A 51 9.64 8.36 -7.54
CA LEU A 51 9.25 6.97 -7.29
C LEU A 51 10.11 5.97 -8.07
N ASP A 52 10.54 6.29 -9.28
CA ASP A 52 11.41 5.42 -10.07
C ASP A 52 12.78 5.22 -9.41
N LYS A 53 13.21 6.17 -8.57
CA LYS A 53 14.50 6.14 -7.87
C LYS A 53 14.41 5.63 -6.44
N THR A 54 13.21 5.36 -5.95
CA THR A 54 13.01 5.03 -4.53
C THR A 54 12.28 3.70 -4.38
N THR A 55 12.29 3.17 -3.16
CA THR A 55 11.55 1.97 -2.81
C THR A 55 10.95 2.15 -1.44
N HIS A 56 9.65 1.89 -1.35
CA HIS A 56 8.90 1.87 -0.11
C HIS A 56 8.95 0.46 0.51
N SER A 57 8.97 0.38 1.84
CA SER A 57 8.62 -0.84 2.55
C SER A 57 7.59 -0.57 3.63
N PHE A 58 6.74 -1.57 3.86
CA PHE A 58 5.64 -1.51 4.82
C PHE A 58 5.59 -2.83 5.59
N ASP A 59 6.42 -2.93 6.63
CA ASP A 59 6.63 -4.14 7.41
C ASP A 59 5.70 -4.17 8.62
N LYS A 60 4.91 -5.23 8.75
CA LYS A 60 4.02 -5.40 9.91
C LYS A 60 4.81 -5.94 11.10
N THR A 61 4.60 -5.36 12.28
CA THR A 61 5.12 -5.88 13.55
C THR A 61 3.96 -6.36 14.44
N PRO A 62 4.22 -7.18 15.47
CA PRO A 62 3.17 -7.64 16.39
C PRO A 62 2.43 -6.52 17.14
N ASP A 63 3.05 -5.34 17.22
CA ASP A 63 2.63 -4.16 18.00
C ASP A 63 2.40 -2.91 17.11
N GLY A 64 2.37 -3.09 15.78
CA GLY A 64 2.15 -2.01 14.82
C GLY A 64 2.82 -2.27 13.48
N GLY A 65 3.77 -1.41 13.09
CA GLY A 65 4.48 -1.56 11.82
C GLY A 65 5.63 -0.59 11.62
N ILE A 66 6.44 -0.85 10.60
CA ILE A 66 7.56 -0.05 10.15
C ILE A 66 7.35 0.33 8.68
N GLN A 67 7.35 1.63 8.39
CA GLN A 67 7.42 2.16 7.03
C GLN A 67 8.84 2.63 6.77
N GLN A 68 9.41 2.29 5.63
CA GLN A 68 10.66 2.87 5.16
C GLN A 68 10.49 3.42 3.75
N VAL A 69 11.24 4.46 3.43
CA VAL A 69 11.47 4.88 2.06
C VAL A 69 12.97 5.03 1.89
N ARG A 70 13.52 4.38 0.86
CA ARG A 70 14.95 4.35 0.59
C ARG A 70 15.22 4.67 -0.87
N THR A 71 16.32 5.35 -1.14
CA THR A 71 16.83 5.52 -2.50
C THR A 71 17.43 4.21 -3.03
N LYS A 72 17.27 3.94 -4.32
CA LYS A 72 17.93 2.83 -5.04
C LYS A 72 19.42 3.10 -5.26
N ASP A 73 19.83 4.37 -5.31
CA ASP A 73 21.24 4.78 -5.31
C ASP A 73 21.58 5.51 -4.02
N SER A 74 22.35 4.85 -3.14
CA SER A 74 22.80 5.38 -1.85
C SER A 74 23.63 6.69 -1.95
N ASN A 75 24.08 7.08 -3.14
CA ASN A 75 24.79 8.34 -3.35
C ASN A 75 23.87 9.48 -3.82
N ASP A 76 22.61 9.22 -4.15
CA ASP A 76 21.64 10.24 -4.55
C ASP A 76 21.19 11.07 -3.34
N GLN A 77 22.00 12.07 -3.00
CA GLN A 77 21.79 12.95 -1.86
C GLN A 77 20.50 13.78 -1.98
N GLU A 78 20.06 14.07 -3.21
CA GLU A 78 18.82 14.80 -3.43
C GLU A 78 17.62 13.95 -2.99
N GLN A 79 17.54 12.70 -3.44
CA GLN A 79 16.48 11.78 -3.03
C GLN A 79 16.49 11.52 -1.53
N ILE A 80 17.68 11.32 -0.93
CA ILE A 80 17.80 11.09 0.52
C ILE A 80 17.23 12.28 1.32
N LEU A 81 17.55 13.51 0.94
CA LEU A 81 17.05 14.71 1.63
C LEU A 81 15.53 14.88 1.47
N LEU A 82 15.00 14.63 0.26
CA LEU A 82 13.56 14.70 -0.01
C LEU A 82 12.78 13.65 0.78
N ILE A 83 13.27 12.41 0.83
CA ILE A 83 12.70 11.33 1.63
C ILE A 83 12.68 11.72 3.11
N ARG A 84 13.82 12.17 3.65
CA ARG A 84 13.93 12.51 5.08
C ARG A 84 12.99 13.64 5.46
N SER A 85 12.93 14.70 4.65
CA SER A 85 12.02 15.82 4.89
C SER A 85 10.56 15.38 4.81
N HIS A 86 10.21 14.51 3.86
CA HIS A 86 8.84 14.02 3.71
C HIS A 86 8.41 13.18 4.91
N LEU A 87 9.19 12.17 5.28
CA LEU A 87 8.86 11.27 6.40
C LEU A 87 8.87 12.00 7.75
N GLN A 88 9.72 13.02 7.93
CA GLN A 88 9.67 13.84 9.12
C GLN A 88 8.34 14.60 9.23
N GLY A 89 7.86 15.18 8.13
CA GLY A 89 6.54 15.82 8.08
C GLY A 89 5.39 14.83 8.28
N GLU A 90 5.48 13.64 7.69
CA GLU A 90 4.51 12.56 7.93
C GLU A 90 4.47 12.14 9.40
N ALA A 91 5.62 12.03 10.08
CA ALA A 91 5.67 11.70 11.51
C ALA A 91 4.85 12.69 12.34
N GLU A 92 5.00 13.99 12.08
CA GLU A 92 4.28 15.05 12.77
C GLU A 92 2.77 14.97 12.51
N ARG A 93 2.34 14.79 11.26
CA ARG A 93 0.91 14.70 10.88
C ARG A 93 0.27 13.41 11.37
N PHE A 94 0.90 12.26 11.12
CA PHE A 94 0.36 10.95 11.47
C PHE A 94 0.25 10.76 12.98
N SER A 95 1.17 11.33 13.78
CA SER A 95 1.03 11.34 15.25
C SER A 95 -0.25 12.03 15.75
N GLN A 96 -0.83 12.90 14.93
CA GLN A 96 -2.08 13.63 15.20
C GLN A 96 -3.30 12.97 14.55
N GLY A 97 -3.14 11.81 13.89
CA GLY A 97 -4.20 11.17 13.11
C GLY A 97 -4.46 11.83 11.75
N ASP A 98 -3.60 12.74 11.30
CA ASP A 98 -3.76 13.42 10.01
C ASP A 98 -3.11 12.62 8.87
N PHE A 99 -3.89 11.75 8.23
CA PHE A 99 -3.49 10.97 7.07
C PHE A 99 -3.91 11.62 5.73
N GLY A 100 -3.92 12.95 5.64
CA GLY A 100 -4.37 13.70 4.46
C GLY A 100 -3.63 13.35 3.16
N ASP A 101 -2.30 13.15 3.22
CA ASP A 101 -1.50 12.79 2.04
C ASP A 101 -1.86 11.39 1.51
N PRO A 102 -1.90 10.33 2.34
CA PRO A 102 -2.42 9.03 1.93
C PRO A 102 -3.82 9.10 1.31
N LYS A 103 -4.75 9.87 1.89
CA LYS A 103 -6.11 10.04 1.35
C LYS A 103 -6.11 10.71 -0.02
N THR A 104 -5.27 11.73 -0.19
CA THR A 104 -5.15 12.46 -1.46
C THR A 104 -4.65 11.56 -2.58
N LEU A 105 -3.68 10.69 -2.29
CA LEU A 105 -3.09 9.81 -3.29
C LEU A 105 -3.92 8.53 -3.53
N HIS A 106 -4.32 7.84 -2.46
CA HIS A 106 -4.91 6.49 -2.53
C HIS A 106 -6.44 6.48 -2.46
N GLY A 107 -7.05 7.59 -2.05
CA GLY A 107 -8.48 7.75 -1.80
C GLY A 107 -8.84 7.68 -0.31
N GLU A 108 -9.93 8.35 0.05
CA GLU A 108 -10.47 8.41 1.42
C GLU A 108 -10.78 7.02 2.02
N ASP A 109 -11.19 6.08 1.17
CA ASP A 109 -11.63 4.74 1.56
C ASP A 109 -10.47 3.71 1.61
N MET A 110 -9.21 4.16 1.60
CA MET A 110 -8.07 3.24 1.70
C MET A 110 -8.17 2.44 3.02
N PRO A 111 -8.08 1.09 2.98
CA PRO A 111 -8.26 0.24 4.16
C PRO A 111 -7.42 0.70 5.36
N GLY A 112 -8.05 0.79 6.53
CA GLY A 112 -7.41 1.19 7.79
C GLY A 112 -7.44 2.69 8.09
N LEU A 113 -7.57 3.56 7.08
CA LEU A 113 -7.54 5.01 7.30
C LEU A 113 -8.72 5.53 8.13
N ASP A 114 -9.88 4.86 8.07
CA ASP A 114 -11.06 5.17 8.87
C ASP A 114 -10.80 5.05 10.38
N VAL A 115 -10.06 4.01 10.78
CA VAL A 115 -9.65 3.78 12.18
C VAL A 115 -8.46 4.67 12.55
N LEU A 116 -7.43 4.72 11.72
CA LEU A 116 -6.20 5.45 12.02
C LEU A 116 -6.45 6.96 12.18
N SER A 117 -7.31 7.55 11.33
CA SER A 117 -7.60 8.98 11.35
C SER A 117 -8.30 9.47 12.62
N VAL A 118 -8.98 8.58 13.35
CA VAL A 118 -9.71 8.92 14.59
C VAL A 118 -9.02 8.41 15.85
N SER A 119 -7.81 7.86 15.71
CA SER A 119 -7.04 7.21 16.78
C SER A 119 -5.91 8.09 17.34
N GLN A 120 -6.02 9.42 17.20
CA GLN A 120 -5.05 10.37 17.75
C GLN A 120 -4.77 10.08 19.24
N GLY A 121 -3.49 10.00 19.60
CA GLY A 121 -3.06 9.73 20.98
C GLY A 121 -3.24 8.27 21.43
N LYS A 122 -3.59 7.34 20.52
CA LYS A 122 -3.70 5.89 20.80
C LYS A 122 -2.57 5.05 20.21
N PHE A 123 -1.66 5.68 19.47
CA PHE A 123 -0.43 5.08 18.96
C PHE A 123 0.68 6.13 18.95
N THR A 124 1.92 5.69 18.84
CA THR A 124 3.09 6.56 18.65
C THR A 124 3.63 6.41 17.24
N VAL A 125 4.14 7.51 16.68
CA VAL A 125 4.90 7.52 15.43
C VAL A 125 6.29 8.04 15.74
N THR A 126 7.33 7.25 15.45
CA THR A 126 8.73 7.64 15.67
C THR A 126 9.46 7.70 14.35
N TYR A 127 10.13 8.82 14.09
CA TYR A 127 10.97 9.03 12.93
C TYR A 127 12.43 8.62 13.19
N GLN A 128 13.07 8.03 12.19
CA GLN A 128 14.51 7.73 12.21
C GLN A 128 15.13 7.95 10.83
N GLU A 129 16.27 8.64 10.77
CA GLU A 129 17.08 8.72 9.56
C GLU A 129 17.78 7.38 9.27
N LEU A 130 17.85 7.02 7.99
CA LEU A 130 18.67 5.93 7.46
C LEU A 130 19.75 6.50 6.56
N SER A 131 20.86 5.77 6.35
CA SER A 131 21.95 6.23 5.46
C SER A 131 21.48 6.53 4.04
N ASP A 132 20.45 5.81 3.58
CA ASP A 132 19.87 5.82 2.24
C ASP A 132 18.38 6.26 2.25
N GLY A 133 17.90 6.92 3.30
CA GLY A 133 16.50 7.36 3.37
C GLY A 133 16.02 7.66 4.79
N ALA A 134 14.81 7.21 5.12
CA ALA A 134 14.21 7.36 6.45
C ALA A 134 13.20 6.25 6.77
N GLN A 135 12.82 6.18 8.04
CA GLN A 135 11.89 5.23 8.60
C GLN A 135 10.86 5.93 9.51
N LEU A 136 9.63 5.41 9.49
CA LEU A 136 8.62 5.62 10.53
C LEU A 136 8.31 4.31 11.23
N SER A 137 8.28 4.33 12.57
CA SER A 137 7.82 3.22 13.40
C SER A 137 6.51 3.59 14.08
N TYR A 138 5.51 2.74 13.90
CA TYR A 138 4.17 2.86 14.46
C TYR A 138 3.99 1.83 15.56
N LEU A 139 3.59 2.26 16.76
CA LEU A 139 3.48 1.38 17.92
C LEU A 139 2.20 1.65 18.72
N THR A 140 1.52 0.58 19.14
CA THR A 140 0.35 0.62 20.02
C THR A 140 0.09 -0.75 20.66
N ASP A 141 -0.56 -0.76 21.82
CA ASP A 141 -1.06 -1.99 22.47
C ASP A 141 -2.54 -2.26 22.14
N ASP A 142 -3.21 -1.38 21.38
CA ASP A 142 -4.61 -1.56 20.99
C ASP A 142 -4.71 -2.48 19.75
N PRO A 143 -5.26 -3.70 19.88
CA PRO A 143 -5.31 -4.66 18.78
C PRO A 143 -6.10 -4.15 17.57
N LYS A 144 -7.10 -3.28 17.77
CA LYS A 144 -7.87 -2.72 16.65
C LYS A 144 -7.03 -1.77 15.81
N ILE A 145 -6.11 -1.03 16.44
CA ILE A 145 -5.23 -0.09 15.74
C ILE A 145 -4.08 -0.83 15.06
N ILE A 146 -3.57 -1.90 15.68
CA ILE A 146 -2.61 -2.81 15.04
C ILE A 146 -3.20 -3.37 13.73
N ASP A 147 -4.42 -3.91 13.79
CA ASP A 147 -5.11 -4.43 12.60
C ASP A 147 -5.30 -3.35 11.53
N ALA A 148 -5.60 -2.11 11.94
CA ALA A 148 -5.74 -0.98 11.01
C ALA A 148 -4.42 -0.61 10.31
N PHE A 149 -3.29 -0.59 11.02
CA PHE A 149 -1.97 -0.41 10.41
C PHE A 149 -1.66 -1.55 9.42
N HIS A 150 -2.00 -2.78 9.77
CA HIS A 150 -1.74 -3.94 8.91
C HIS A 150 -2.57 -3.90 7.62
N LEU A 151 -3.83 -3.46 7.71
CA LEU A 151 -4.69 -3.24 6.54
C LEU A 151 -4.15 -2.10 5.66
N TRP A 152 -3.79 -0.99 6.27
CA TRP A 152 -3.25 0.17 5.56
C TRP A 152 -1.93 -0.15 4.85
N PHE A 153 -1.01 -0.84 5.52
CA PHE A 153 0.26 -1.29 4.95
C PHE A 153 0.08 -2.26 3.79
N MET A 154 -0.88 -3.19 3.91
CA MET A 154 -1.21 -4.10 2.80
C MET A 154 -1.76 -3.33 1.59
N ALA A 155 -2.64 -2.35 1.83
CA ALA A 155 -3.19 -1.51 0.77
C ALA A 155 -2.10 -0.66 0.10
N GLN A 156 -1.20 -0.05 0.88
CA GLN A 156 -0.05 0.69 0.37
C GLN A 156 0.82 -0.19 -0.53
N MET A 157 1.18 -1.39 -0.05
CA MET A 157 1.98 -2.35 -0.81
C MET A 157 1.34 -2.73 -2.16
N MET A 158 0.01 -2.93 -2.17
CA MET A 158 -0.72 -3.23 -3.39
C MET A 158 -0.75 -2.03 -4.35
N ASP A 159 -0.94 -0.82 -3.84
CA ASP A 159 -1.07 0.40 -4.63
C ASP A 159 0.24 0.87 -5.24
N HIS A 160 1.35 0.79 -4.50
CA HIS A 160 2.68 1.19 -4.97
C HIS A 160 3.32 0.13 -5.88
N GLY A 161 2.87 -1.13 -5.81
CA GLY A 161 3.27 -2.15 -6.79
C GLY A 161 4.79 -2.33 -6.87
N MET A 162 5.39 -2.00 -8.02
CA MET A 162 6.83 -2.14 -8.25
C MET A 162 7.70 -1.14 -7.46
N ASP A 163 7.09 -0.08 -6.92
CA ASP A 163 7.77 0.94 -6.11
C ASP A 163 7.80 0.57 -4.63
N ALA A 164 7.25 -0.58 -4.24
CA ALA A 164 7.24 -1.09 -2.87
C ALA A 164 7.71 -2.55 -2.76
N MET A 165 8.32 -2.90 -1.63
CA MET A 165 8.77 -4.25 -1.29
C MET A 165 8.62 -4.55 0.22
N ASN A 166 8.67 -5.83 0.58
CA ASN A 166 8.68 -6.33 1.96
C ASN A 166 9.99 -7.05 2.30
#